data_AF-A0A1M6TL14-F1
#
_entry.id   AF-A0A1M6TL14-F1
#
_cell.length_a   1.000
_cell.length_b   1.000
_cell.length_c   1.000
_cell.angle_alpha   90.00
_cell.angle_beta   90.00
_cell.angle_gamma   90.00
#
_symmetry.space_group_name_H-M   'P 1'
#
loop_
_entity.id
_entity.type
_entity.pdbx_description
1 polymer ?
#
loop_
_entity_poly.entity_id
_entity_poly.type
_entity_poly.pdbx_seq_one_letter_code
_entity_poly.pdbx_strand_id
1 'polypeptide(L)'
;MRLQYIYTRVAYKKIRARYIRVFGINTLEDDLELLQFALREYELQKKRVQYNTFFDIGEYFRHHNQYIKAVENYSIALNFSKKNHDLNLETMSRLGLVLCNISQQLNAHIIIDSLRDILKDCTGSNLYTNSIFVEIILDIVQNNKLNKETENKLKSIGINWGDDEFYFEYSDINNIHLILM
;
A
#
# COMPACT_ATOMS: atom_id res chain seq x y z
N MET A 1 -29.53 7.20 15.77
CA MET A 1 -28.52 6.44 16.55
C MET A 1 -28.04 5.13 15.88
N ARG A 2 -28.90 4.33 15.22
CA ARG A 2 -28.48 3.06 14.55
C ARG A 2 -27.49 3.20 13.39
N LEU A 3 -27.58 4.25 12.58
CA LEU A 3 -26.70 4.45 11.41
C LEU A 3 -25.24 4.69 11.79
N GLN A 4 -24.98 5.46 12.85
CA GLN A 4 -23.62 5.78 13.31
C GLN A 4 -22.84 4.52 13.73
N TYR A 5 -23.51 3.59 14.43
CA TYR A 5 -22.91 2.32 14.86
C TYR A 5 -22.55 1.41 13.67
N ILE A 6 -23.37 1.41 12.61
CA ILE A 6 -23.07 0.65 11.39
C ILE A 6 -21.81 1.19 10.71
N TYR A 7 -21.66 2.51 10.60
CA TYR A 7 -20.46 3.12 9.99
C TYR A 7 -19.19 2.81 10.79
N THR A 8 -19.26 2.92 12.12
CA THR A 8 -18.15 2.56 13.00
C THR A 8 -17.77 1.08 12.83
N ARG A 9 -18.75 0.19 12.68
CA ARG A 9 -18.50 -1.24 12.46
C ARG A 9 -17.81 -1.53 11.13
N VAL A 10 -18.22 -0.87 10.04
CA VAL A 10 -17.61 -1.07 8.72
C VAL A 10 -16.18 -0.56 8.69
N ALA A 11 -15.94 0.65 9.20
CA ALA A 11 -14.59 1.23 9.31
C ALA A 11 -13.68 0.38 10.22
N TYR A 12 -14.20 -0.10 11.35
CA TYR A 12 -13.47 -0.98 12.25
C TYR A 12 -13.03 -2.27 11.56
N LYS A 13 -13.93 -2.95 10.83
CA LYS A 13 -13.58 -4.18 10.10
C LYS A 13 -12.46 -3.96 9.11
N LYS A 14 -12.48 -2.84 8.39
CA LYS A 14 -11.42 -2.48 7.44
C LYS A 14 -10.07 -2.25 8.13
N ILE A 15 -10.04 -1.51 9.24
CA ILE A 15 -8.82 -1.29 10.02
C ILE A 15 -8.30 -2.62 10.59
N ARG A 16 -9.20 -3.46 11.08
CA ARG A 16 -8.87 -4.78 11.61
C ARG A 16 -8.26 -5.70 10.56
N ALA A 17 -8.78 -5.68 9.34
CA ALA A 17 -8.23 -6.36 8.18
C ALA A 17 -6.74 -5.99 7.95
N ARG A 18 -6.44 -4.68 7.90
CA ARG A 18 -5.05 -4.18 7.82
C ARG A 18 -4.17 -4.66 8.97
N TYR A 19 -4.71 -4.63 10.19
CA TYR A 19 -3.98 -5.07 11.39
C TYR A 19 -3.64 -6.56 11.34
N ILE A 20 -4.59 -7.42 10.95
CA ILE A 20 -4.37 -8.86 10.75
C ILE A 20 -3.27 -9.09 9.70
N ARG A 21 -3.34 -8.39 8.56
CA ARG A 21 -2.37 -8.52 7.46
C ARG A 21 -0.95 -8.10 7.86
N VAL A 22 -0.78 -6.94 8.47
CA VAL A 22 0.54 -6.37 8.79
C VAL A 22 1.22 -7.12 9.93
N PHE A 23 0.47 -7.55 10.94
CA PHE A 23 1.04 -8.21 12.12
C PHE A 23 0.96 -9.74 12.08
N GLY A 24 0.42 -10.33 11.00
CA GLY A 24 0.31 -11.78 10.83
C GLY A 24 -0.46 -12.46 11.97
N ILE A 25 -1.46 -11.78 12.53
CA ILE A 25 -2.13 -12.26 13.74
C ILE A 25 -2.98 -13.47 13.37
N ASN A 26 -2.73 -14.58 14.06
CA ASN A 26 -3.53 -15.78 13.93
C ASN A 26 -4.91 -15.54 14.55
N THR A 27 -5.91 -15.26 13.72
CA THR A 27 -7.31 -15.08 14.13
C THR A 27 -8.22 -15.98 13.29
N LEU A 28 -9.44 -16.23 13.78
CA LEU A 28 -10.48 -16.93 13.02
C LEU A 28 -11.05 -16.08 11.86
N GLU A 29 -10.78 -14.78 11.84
CA GLU A 29 -11.29 -13.87 10.82
C GLU A 29 -10.26 -13.69 9.70
N ASP A 30 -10.71 -13.83 8.47
CA ASP A 30 -9.89 -13.66 7.28
C ASP A 30 -9.88 -12.18 6.83
N ASP A 31 -8.68 -11.63 6.51
CA ASP A 31 -8.50 -10.24 6.05
C ASP A 31 -9.39 -9.96 4.83
N LEU A 32 -9.38 -10.86 3.84
CA LEU A 32 -10.16 -10.69 2.63
C LEU A 32 -11.66 -10.72 2.91
N GLU A 33 -12.15 -11.60 3.77
CA GLU A 33 -13.56 -11.60 4.18
C GLU A 33 -14.00 -10.28 4.83
N LEU A 34 -13.16 -9.73 5.71
CA LEU A 34 -13.42 -8.43 6.35
C LEU A 34 -13.45 -7.28 5.33
N LEU A 35 -12.51 -7.29 4.38
CA LEU A 35 -12.44 -6.29 3.30
C LEU A 35 -13.61 -6.41 2.33
N GLN A 36 -13.98 -7.62 1.91
CA GLN A 36 -15.14 -7.85 1.03
C GLN A 36 -16.44 -7.45 1.72
N PHE A 37 -16.58 -7.72 3.02
CA PHE A 37 -17.70 -7.21 3.80
C PHE A 37 -17.74 -5.68 3.77
N ALA A 38 -16.61 -5.02 4.05
CA ALA A 38 -16.56 -3.56 4.07
C ALA A 38 -16.87 -2.94 2.70
N LEU A 39 -16.35 -3.54 1.62
CA LEU A 39 -16.60 -3.12 0.25
C LEU A 39 -18.10 -3.15 -0.08
N ARG A 40 -18.77 -4.29 0.16
CA ARG A 40 -20.22 -4.43 -0.09
C ARG A 40 -21.03 -3.36 0.64
N GLU A 41 -20.70 -3.10 1.90
CA GLU A 41 -21.40 -2.08 2.69
C GLU A 41 -21.17 -0.67 2.13
N TYR A 42 -19.95 -0.34 1.70
CA TYR A 42 -19.67 0.96 1.10
C TYR A 42 -20.32 1.13 -0.28
N GLU A 43 -20.43 0.08 -1.09
CA GLU A 43 -21.12 0.08 -2.38
C GLU A 43 -22.61 0.34 -2.22
N LEU A 44 -23.28 -0.38 -1.30
CA LEU A 44 -24.70 -0.16 -0.99
C LEU A 44 -24.97 1.28 -0.56
N GLN A 45 -24.00 1.91 0.10
CA GLN A 45 -24.08 3.28 0.59
C GLN A 45 -23.53 4.33 -0.40
N LYS A 46 -23.02 3.90 -1.57
CA LYS A 46 -22.36 4.75 -2.57
C LYS A 46 -21.24 5.62 -1.98
N LYS A 47 -20.46 5.06 -1.05
CA LYS A 47 -19.39 5.79 -0.35
C LYS A 47 -18.11 5.78 -1.17
N ARG A 48 -17.50 6.96 -1.34
CA ARG A 48 -16.18 7.11 -1.98
C ARG A 48 -15.10 6.20 -1.36
N VAL A 49 -15.15 5.92 -0.05
CA VAL A 49 -14.15 5.08 0.63
C VAL A 49 -14.13 3.62 0.16
N GLN A 50 -15.10 3.18 -0.66
CA GLN A 50 -15.03 1.89 -1.36
C GLN A 50 -13.75 1.77 -2.22
N TYR A 51 -13.26 2.87 -2.79
CA TYR A 51 -12.06 2.86 -3.65
C TYR A 51 -10.78 2.55 -2.87
N ASN A 52 -10.65 3.10 -1.66
CA ASN A 52 -9.56 2.73 -0.75
C ASN A 52 -9.66 1.25 -0.34
N THR A 53 -10.85 0.64 -0.41
CA THR A 53 -11.06 -0.77 -0.05
C THR A 53 -10.62 -1.70 -1.18
N PHE A 54 -10.82 -1.30 -2.46
CA PHE A 54 -10.17 -1.99 -3.59
C PHE A 54 -8.64 -1.99 -3.44
N PHE A 55 -8.04 -0.86 -3.05
CA PHE A 55 -6.60 -0.82 -2.77
C PHE A 55 -6.17 -1.82 -1.69
N ASP A 56 -6.89 -1.87 -0.56
CA ASP A 56 -6.59 -2.80 0.53
C ASP A 56 -6.75 -4.27 0.12
N ILE A 57 -7.68 -4.58 -0.78
CA ILE A 57 -7.83 -5.93 -1.37
C ILE A 57 -6.68 -6.23 -2.34
N GLY A 58 -6.20 -5.22 -3.08
CA GLY A 58 -4.99 -5.33 -3.89
C GLY A 58 -3.77 -5.73 -3.05
N GLU A 59 -3.58 -5.07 -1.91
CA GLU A 59 -2.53 -5.43 -0.94
C GLU A 59 -2.69 -6.86 -0.42
N TYR A 60 -3.91 -7.28 -0.06
CA TYR A 60 -4.17 -8.66 0.35
C TYR A 60 -3.67 -9.65 -0.71
N PHE A 61 -4.09 -9.47 -1.97
CA PHE A 61 -3.71 -10.40 -3.04
C PHE A 61 -2.22 -10.36 -3.34
N ARG A 62 -1.57 -9.19 -3.29
CA ARG A 62 -0.14 -9.06 -3.50
C ARG A 62 0.66 -9.86 -2.46
N HIS A 63 0.30 -9.74 -1.18
CA HIS A 63 0.94 -10.51 -0.09
C HIS A 63 0.65 -12.02 -0.15
N HIS A 64 -0.37 -12.44 -0.90
CA HIS A 64 -0.65 -13.85 -1.17
C HIS A 64 -0.13 -14.32 -2.54
N ASN A 65 0.77 -13.55 -3.18
CA ASN A 65 1.34 -13.84 -4.49
C ASN A 65 0.31 -13.96 -5.64
N GLN A 66 -0.90 -13.44 -5.45
CA GLN A 66 -1.97 -13.44 -6.45
C GLN A 66 -1.93 -12.15 -7.30
N TYR A 67 -0.80 -11.93 -7.99
CA TYR A 67 -0.47 -10.66 -8.65
C TYR A 67 -1.50 -10.20 -9.70
N ILE A 68 -2.12 -11.12 -10.44
CA ILE A 68 -3.17 -10.78 -11.42
C ILE A 68 -4.35 -10.09 -10.71
N LYS A 69 -4.85 -10.68 -9.62
CA LYS A 69 -5.94 -10.11 -8.83
C LYS A 69 -5.53 -8.82 -8.13
N ALA A 70 -4.27 -8.72 -7.69
CA ALA A 70 -3.73 -7.49 -7.11
C ALA A 70 -3.77 -6.36 -8.15
N VAL A 71 -3.27 -6.61 -9.37
CA VAL A 71 -3.27 -5.65 -10.49
C VAL A 71 -4.69 -5.21 -10.85
N GLU A 72 -5.66 -6.13 -10.91
CA GLU A 72 -7.07 -5.78 -11.14
C GLU A 72 -7.58 -4.78 -10.10
N ASN A 73 -7.32 -5.05 -8.81
CA ASN A 73 -7.80 -4.22 -7.71
C ASN A 73 -7.09 -2.85 -7.64
N TYR A 74 -5.77 -2.80 -7.80
CA TYR A 74 -5.05 -1.52 -7.89
C TYR A 74 -5.49 -0.70 -9.11
N SER A 75 -5.78 -1.35 -10.24
CA SER A 75 -6.24 -0.66 -11.45
C SER A 75 -7.62 -0.03 -11.25
N ILE A 76 -8.52 -0.71 -10.53
CA ILE A 76 -9.81 -0.14 -10.12
C ILE A 76 -9.58 1.10 -9.23
N ALA A 77 -8.77 0.96 -8.17
CA ALA A 77 -8.46 2.07 -7.26
C ALA A 77 -7.83 3.27 -7.99
N LEU A 78 -6.89 3.02 -8.92
CA LEU A 78 -6.23 4.02 -9.74
C LEU A 78 -7.19 4.76 -10.69
N ASN A 79 -8.11 4.04 -11.34
CA ASN A 79 -9.09 4.68 -12.21
C ASN A 79 -10.01 5.62 -11.40
N PHE A 80 -10.40 5.19 -10.20
CA PHE A 80 -11.20 6.03 -9.32
C PHE A 80 -10.43 7.22 -8.77
N SER A 81 -9.16 7.04 -8.37
CA SER A 81 -8.34 8.13 -7.86
C SER A 81 -8.17 9.24 -8.90
N LYS A 82 -7.87 8.86 -10.15
CA LYS A 82 -7.76 9.80 -11.28
C LYS A 82 -9.05 10.59 -11.51
N LYS A 83 -10.20 9.90 -11.53
CA LYS A 83 -11.51 10.55 -11.70
C LYS A 83 -11.87 11.53 -10.58
N ASN A 84 -11.34 11.33 -9.38
CA ASN A 84 -11.66 12.14 -8.20
C ASN A 84 -10.51 13.06 -7.77
N HIS A 85 -9.43 13.14 -8.55
CA HIS A 85 -8.22 13.88 -8.22
C HIS A 85 -7.65 13.53 -6.83
N ASP A 86 -7.71 12.25 -6.46
CA ASP A 86 -7.17 11.72 -5.21
C ASP A 86 -5.70 11.33 -5.38
N LEU A 87 -4.81 12.32 -5.25
CA LEU A 87 -3.38 12.11 -5.51
C LEU A 87 -2.73 11.12 -4.54
N ASN A 88 -3.24 11.02 -3.30
CA ASN A 88 -2.76 10.05 -2.32
C ASN A 88 -3.07 8.61 -2.77
N LEU A 89 -4.33 8.32 -3.10
CA LEU A 89 -4.72 7.00 -3.60
C LEU A 89 -4.09 6.69 -4.96
N GLU A 90 -3.94 7.69 -5.82
CA GLU A 90 -3.33 7.53 -7.15
C GLU A 90 -1.88 7.07 -7.06
N THR A 91 -1.05 7.79 -6.30
CA THR A 91 0.36 7.47 -6.14
C THR A 91 0.57 6.13 -5.46
N MET A 92 -0.20 5.82 -4.41
CA MET A 92 -0.17 4.50 -3.76
C MET A 92 -0.61 3.37 -4.69
N SER A 93 -1.68 3.55 -5.47
CA SER A 93 -2.14 2.51 -6.41
C SER A 93 -1.12 2.26 -7.52
N ARG A 94 -0.47 3.32 -8.03
CA ARG A 94 0.65 3.18 -8.98
C ARG A 94 1.82 2.45 -8.35
N LEU A 95 2.13 2.72 -7.09
CA LEU A 95 3.20 2.03 -6.38
C LEU A 95 2.89 0.54 -6.19
N GLY A 96 1.65 0.19 -5.83
CA GLY A 96 1.20 -1.21 -5.76
C GLY A 96 1.33 -1.94 -7.10
N LEU A 97 1.02 -1.28 -8.22
CA LEU A 97 1.26 -1.83 -9.56
C LEU A 97 2.75 -2.04 -9.85
N VAL A 98 3.61 -1.10 -9.45
CA VAL A 98 5.07 -1.25 -9.60
C VAL A 98 5.58 -2.44 -8.78
N LEU A 99 5.10 -2.62 -7.55
CA LEU A 99 5.46 -3.79 -6.73
C LEU A 99 5.07 -5.09 -7.42
N CYS A 100 3.86 -5.20 -7.97
CA CYS A 100 3.47 -6.36 -8.77
C CYS A 100 4.37 -6.57 -9.99
N ASN A 101 4.86 -5.48 -10.61
CA ASN A 101 5.78 -5.58 -11.75
C ASN A 101 7.17 -6.09 -11.34
N ILE A 102 7.66 -5.67 -10.17
CA ILE A 102 8.90 -6.17 -9.57
C ILE A 102 8.78 -7.68 -9.33
N SER A 103 7.68 -8.13 -8.71
CA SER A 103 7.46 -9.57 -8.44
C SER A 103 7.37 -10.42 -9.71
N GLN A 104 6.88 -9.83 -10.80
CA GLN A 104 6.79 -10.47 -12.12
C GLN A 104 8.07 -10.30 -12.96
N GLN A 105 9.16 -9.80 -12.35
CA GLN A 105 10.49 -9.68 -12.98
C GLN A 105 10.50 -8.82 -14.26
N LEU A 106 9.71 -7.74 -14.28
CA LEU A 106 9.79 -6.76 -15.37
C LEU A 106 11.15 -6.06 -15.39
N ASN A 107 11.46 -5.42 -16.53
CA ASN A 107 12.72 -4.73 -16.75
C ASN A 107 12.95 -3.62 -15.69
N ALA A 108 14.11 -3.68 -15.02
CA ALA A 108 14.49 -2.74 -13.96
C ALA A 108 14.46 -1.26 -14.40
N HIS A 109 14.81 -0.96 -15.66
CA HIS A 109 14.75 0.41 -16.18
C HIS A 109 13.31 0.97 -16.16
N ILE A 110 12.34 0.16 -16.59
CA ILE A 110 10.92 0.54 -16.62
C ILE A 110 10.41 0.77 -15.19
N ILE A 111 10.83 -0.08 -14.26
CA ILE A 111 10.49 0.02 -12.84
C ILE A 111 11.05 1.33 -12.25
N ILE A 112 12.34 1.60 -12.49
CA ILE A 112 13.02 2.80 -11.97
C ILE A 112 12.38 4.08 -12.52
N ASP A 113 12.08 4.14 -13.81
CA ASP A 113 11.42 5.31 -14.41
C ASP A 113 10.03 5.53 -13.80
N SER A 114 9.26 4.44 -13.64
CA SER A 114 7.94 4.49 -13.01
C SER A 114 8.01 5.01 -11.57
N LEU A 115 9.00 4.57 -10.79
CA LEU A 115 9.21 5.05 -9.41
C LEU A 115 9.61 6.53 -9.38
N ARG A 116 10.49 6.98 -10.27
CA ARG A 116 10.89 8.40 -10.38
C ARG A 116 9.72 9.30 -10.71
N ASP A 117 8.85 8.87 -11.62
CA ASP A 117 7.63 9.60 -11.96
C ASP A 117 6.68 9.69 -10.74
N ILE A 118 6.50 8.60 -10.00
CA ILE A 118 5.69 8.62 -8.77
C ILE A 118 6.32 9.56 -7.73
N LEU A 119 7.64 9.52 -7.54
CA LEU A 119 8.35 10.37 -6.57
C LEU A 119 8.18 11.85 -6.91
N LYS A 120 8.26 12.21 -8.19
CA LYS A 120 8.02 13.58 -8.67
C LYS A 120 6.60 14.05 -8.31
N ASP A 121 5.59 13.20 -8.50
CA ASP A 121 4.21 13.54 -8.15
C ASP A 121 4.01 13.66 -6.64
N CYS A 122 4.65 12.79 -5.85
CA CYS A 122 4.57 12.83 -4.39
C CYS A 122 5.21 14.10 -3.82
N THR A 123 6.41 14.45 -4.30
CA THR A 123 7.13 15.67 -3.91
C THR A 123 6.40 16.94 -4.33
N GLY A 124 5.87 16.99 -5.56
CA GLY A 124 5.08 18.12 -6.04
C GLY A 124 3.77 18.33 -5.29
N SER A 125 3.26 17.29 -4.63
CA SER A 125 1.97 17.29 -3.92
C SER A 125 2.10 17.19 -2.39
N ASN A 126 3.31 17.28 -1.83
CA ASN A 126 3.61 17.14 -0.41
C ASN A 126 3.11 15.82 0.22
N LEU A 127 3.14 14.71 -0.53
CA LEU A 127 2.76 13.37 -0.07
C LEU A 127 3.95 12.66 0.59
N TYR A 128 4.40 13.17 1.73
CA TYR A 128 5.65 12.73 2.38
C TYR A 128 5.73 11.22 2.64
N THR A 129 4.66 10.61 3.14
CA THR A 129 4.61 9.15 3.38
C THR A 129 4.81 8.35 2.10
N ASN A 130 4.16 8.77 1.01
CA ASN A 130 4.23 8.07 -0.26
C ASN A 130 5.63 8.25 -0.85
N SER A 131 6.23 9.44 -0.72
CA SER A 131 7.63 9.68 -1.10
C SER A 131 8.58 8.72 -0.37
N ILE A 132 8.42 8.52 0.94
CA ILE A 132 9.27 7.60 1.72
C ILE A 132 9.15 6.17 1.20
N PHE A 133 7.94 5.67 0.94
CA PHE A 133 7.77 4.32 0.35
C PHE A 133 8.46 4.21 -1.01
N VAL A 134 8.32 5.22 -1.87
CA VAL A 134 8.94 5.22 -3.20
C VAL A 134 10.46 5.25 -3.09
N GLU A 135 11.02 6.05 -2.20
CA GLU A 135 12.47 6.13 -1.96
C GLU A 135 13.04 4.80 -1.45
N ILE A 136 12.37 4.14 -0.50
CA ILE A 136 12.73 2.80 -0.01
C ILE A 136 12.80 1.80 -1.17
N ILE A 137 11.75 1.75 -2.00
CA ILE A 137 11.67 0.80 -3.11
C ILE A 137 12.74 1.12 -4.16
N LEU A 138 12.93 2.40 -4.47
CA LEU A 138 13.93 2.86 -5.42
C LEU A 138 15.35 2.46 -4.97
N ASP A 139 15.68 2.67 -3.71
CA ASP A 139 16.96 2.30 -3.12
C ASP A 139 17.24 0.80 -3.22
N ILE A 140 16.26 -0.03 -2.85
CA ILE A 140 16.40 -1.49 -2.91
C ILE A 140 16.54 -1.95 -4.36
N VAL A 141 15.71 -1.44 -5.29
CA VAL A 141 15.79 -1.80 -6.71
C VAL A 141 17.14 -1.42 -7.33
N GLN A 142 17.71 -0.27 -6.95
CA GLN A 142 18.95 0.23 -7.55
C GLN A 142 20.20 -0.35 -6.91
N ASN A 143 20.20 -0.51 -5.59
CA ASN A 143 21.41 -0.76 -4.81
C ASN A 143 21.34 -2.02 -3.95
N ASN A 144 20.21 -2.75 -3.94
CA ASN A 144 19.91 -3.85 -3.01
C ASN A 144 20.09 -3.48 -1.53
N LYS A 145 19.98 -2.19 -1.18
CA LYS A 145 20.08 -1.68 0.19
C LYS A 145 19.45 -0.29 0.31
N LEU A 146 19.03 0.08 1.51
CA LEU A 146 18.62 1.45 1.79
C LEU A 146 19.82 2.41 1.73
N ASN A 147 19.58 3.61 1.22
CA ASN A 147 20.54 4.69 1.26
C ASN A 147 20.47 5.40 2.64
N LYS A 148 21.55 6.09 3.00
CA LYS A 148 21.67 6.78 4.30
C LYS A 148 20.70 7.96 4.46
N GLU A 149 20.29 8.59 3.36
CA GLU A 149 19.33 9.70 3.38
C GLU A 149 17.93 9.20 3.76
N THR A 150 17.47 8.12 3.13
CA THR A 150 16.20 7.44 3.38
C THR A 150 16.18 6.84 4.79
N GLU A 151 17.28 6.25 5.25
CA GLU A 151 17.43 5.84 6.66
C GLU A 151 17.26 7.01 7.63
N ASN A 152 17.87 8.17 7.34
CA ASN A 152 17.74 9.36 8.19
C ASN A 152 16.30 9.92 8.18
N LYS A 153 15.61 9.87 7.03
CA LYS A 153 14.19 10.24 6.92
C LYS A 153 13.30 9.31 7.74
N LEU A 154 13.57 8.00 7.75
CA LEU A 154 12.87 7.06 8.61
C LEU A 154 13.11 7.36 10.10
N LYS A 155 14.36 7.62 10.49
CA LYS A 155 14.71 8.00 11.87
C LYS A 155 13.99 9.28 12.33
N SER A 156 13.86 10.28 11.45
CA SER A 156 13.18 11.54 11.80
C SER A 156 11.68 11.38 12.05
N ILE A 157 11.05 10.33 11.49
CA ILE A 157 9.66 9.97 11.76
C ILE A 157 9.51 8.90 12.85
N GLY A 158 10.57 8.64 13.62
CA GLY A 158 10.57 7.70 14.74
C GLY A 158 10.70 6.23 14.35
N ILE A 159 11.05 5.94 13.09
CA ILE A 159 11.36 4.58 12.63
C ILE A 159 12.87 4.38 12.73
N ASN A 160 13.33 3.77 13.83
CA ASN A 160 14.74 3.47 14.04
C ASN A 160 15.17 2.26 13.20
N TRP A 161 16.03 2.53 12.23
CA TRP A 161 16.71 1.54 11.39
C TRP A 161 18.09 1.23 11.96
N GLY A 162 18.33 -0.02 12.40
CA GLY A 162 19.68 -0.58 12.55
C GLY A 162 20.35 -0.61 13.93
N ASP A 163 19.63 -0.69 15.05
CA ASP A 163 20.28 -0.86 16.38
C ASP A 163 20.30 -2.30 16.92
N ASP A 164 19.56 -3.23 16.30
CA ASP A 164 19.58 -4.66 16.65
C ASP A 164 20.24 -5.49 15.53
N GLU A 165 21.06 -6.47 15.91
CA GLU A 165 21.78 -7.45 15.05
C GLU A 165 20.87 -8.32 14.15
N PHE A 166 19.57 -8.06 14.12
CA PHE A 166 18.70 -8.57 13.08
C PHE A 166 18.84 -7.66 11.85
N TYR A 167 19.74 -8.05 10.95
CA TYR A 167 19.63 -7.72 9.53
C TYR A 167 18.24 -8.17 9.06
N PHE A 168 17.22 -7.32 9.24
CA PHE A 168 16.00 -7.40 8.47
C PHE A 168 16.42 -7.11 7.04
N GLU A 169 16.79 -8.17 6.31
CA GLU A 169 16.92 -8.12 4.88
C GLU A 169 15.52 -7.87 4.32
N TYR A 170 15.10 -6.60 4.26
CA TYR A 170 14.10 -6.15 3.30
C TYR A 170 14.69 -6.18 1.87
N SER A 171 15.53 -7.18 1.57
CA SER A 171 15.87 -7.58 0.21
C SER A 171 14.61 -8.01 -0.54
N ASP A 172 13.59 -8.48 0.20
CA ASP A 172 12.30 -8.83 -0.35
C ASP A 172 11.31 -7.65 -0.31
N ILE A 173 11.34 -6.86 -1.38
CA ILE A 173 10.39 -5.78 -1.68
C ILE A 173 8.92 -6.27 -1.58
N ASN A 174 8.66 -7.57 -1.74
CA ASN A 174 7.30 -8.11 -1.65
C ASN A 174 6.71 -8.02 -0.23
N ASN A 175 7.54 -7.91 0.81
CA ASN A 175 7.10 -7.80 2.20
C ASN A 175 6.78 -6.37 2.65
N ILE A 176 7.01 -5.36 1.79
CA ILE A 176 6.61 -3.98 2.09
C ILE A 176 5.09 -3.93 2.12
N HIS A 177 4.49 -3.48 3.23
CA HIS A 177 3.05 -3.22 3.33
C HIS A 177 2.76 -1.76 2.99
N LEU A 178 2.00 -1.51 1.93
CA LEU A 178 1.55 -0.16 1.61
C LEU A 178 0.28 0.16 2.42
N ILE A 179 0.32 1.23 3.20
CA ILE A 179 -0.80 1.64 4.05
C ILE A 179 -1.25 3.05 3.62
N LEU A 180 -2.49 3.14 3.13
CA LEU A 180 -3.15 4.43 2.91
C LEU A 180 -3.48 5.09 4.25
N MET A 181 -2.80 6.20 4.53
CA MET A 181 -3.09 7.14 5.61
C MET A 181 -4.10 8.21 5.18
#